data_AF-A0A329TF19-F1
#
_entry.id   AF-A0A329TF19-F1
#
_cell.length_a   1.000
_cell.length_b   1.000
_cell.length_c   1.000
_cell.angle_alpha   90.00
_cell.angle_beta   90.00
_cell.angle_gamma   90.00
#
_symmetry.space_group_name_H-M   'P 1'
#
loop_
_entity.id
_entity.type
_entity.pdbx_description
1 polymer ?
#
loop_
_entity_poly.entity_id
_entity_poly.type
_entity_poly.pdbx_seq_one_letter_code
_entity_poly.pdbx_strand_id
1 'polypeptide(L)'
;MSIIDAVMWSVHVGFAVLWTGSVLFVALAVVPPATRGDIGGDALAAVVGRLRWITRIAALAFLASGGHMAGTLYTVETLTGTGRGHLVLTMLALWFVITGLVEVASGKLLDGVDAGKLREPARDAKPFFYGAAGLSVGLILTAGLLANPTGV
;
A
#
# COMPACT_ATOMS: atom_id res chain seq x y z
N MET A 1 -12.90 -3.74 25.23
CA MET A 1 -11.79 -3.87 24.26
C MET A 1 -10.56 -4.30 25.05
N SER A 2 -9.91 -5.40 24.69
CA SER A 2 -8.67 -5.79 25.35
C SER A 2 -7.53 -4.85 24.95
N ILE A 3 -6.45 -4.81 25.74
CA ILE A 3 -5.25 -4.04 25.39
C ILE A 3 -4.65 -4.52 24.05
N ILE A 4 -4.75 -5.82 23.76
CA ILE A 4 -4.28 -6.42 22.51
C ILE A 4 -5.08 -5.87 21.33
N ASP A 5 -6.41 -5.77 21.45
CA ASP A 5 -7.24 -5.23 20.36
C ASP A 5 -6.86 -3.78 20.06
N ALA A 6 -6.65 -2.95 21.08
CA ALA A 6 -6.24 -1.56 20.91
C ALA A 6 -4.87 -1.44 20.22
N VAL A 7 -3.91 -2.30 20.59
CA VAL A 7 -2.59 -2.37 19.94
C VAL A 7 -2.73 -2.79 18.47
N MET A 8 -3.50 -3.84 18.18
CA MET A 8 -3.67 -4.34 16.82
C MET A 8 -4.34 -3.30 15.91
N TRP A 9 -5.37 -2.62 16.41
CA TRP A 9 -5.99 -1.50 15.69
C TRP A 9 -5.00 -0.36 15.43
N SER A 10 -4.23 0.04 16.44
CA SER A 10 -3.24 1.13 16.31
C SER A 10 -2.14 0.78 15.31
N VAL A 11 -1.63 -0.45 15.35
CA VAL A 11 -0.63 -0.96 14.40
C VAL A 11 -1.22 -0.97 13.00
N HIS A 12 -2.43 -1.51 12.82
CA HIS A 12 -3.05 -1.61 11.50
C HIS A 12 -3.24 -0.24 10.86
N VAL A 13 -3.87 0.69 11.59
CA VAL A 13 -4.16 2.04 11.08
C VAL A 13 -2.87 2.84 10.88
N GLY A 14 -1.92 2.74 11.81
CA GLY A 14 -0.63 3.43 11.71
C GLY A 14 0.15 3.01 10.46
N PHE A 15 0.22 1.70 10.19
CA PHE A 15 0.84 1.19 8.96
C PHE A 15 0.02 1.50 7.72
N ALA A 16 -1.31 1.50 7.78
CA ALA A 16 -2.16 1.89 6.66
C ALA A 16 -1.85 3.34 6.23
N VAL A 17 -1.80 4.27 7.17
CA VAL A 17 -1.46 5.67 6.90
C VAL A 17 -0.04 5.80 6.34
N LEU A 18 0.95 5.19 7.02
CA LEU A 18 2.36 5.27 6.60
C LEU A 18 2.56 4.72 5.19
N TRP A 19 2.07 3.50 4.94
CA TRP A 19 2.31 2.80 3.69
C TRP A 19 1.54 3.42 2.53
N THR A 20 0.23 3.64 2.68
CA THR A 20 -0.58 4.25 1.63
C THR A 20 -0.13 5.68 1.33
N GLY A 21 0.19 6.47 2.36
CA GLY A 21 0.77 7.81 2.20
C GLY A 21 2.10 7.79 1.44
N SER A 22 2.96 6.81 1.71
CA SER A 22 4.23 6.64 1.00
C SER A 22 4.04 6.27 -0.47
N VAL A 23 3.08 5.38 -0.78
CA VAL A 23 2.74 5.02 -2.18
C VAL A 23 2.26 6.24 -2.95
N LEU A 24 1.33 7.01 -2.38
CA LEU A 24 0.82 8.24 -2.99
C LEU A 24 1.93 9.28 -3.17
N PHE A 25 2.77 9.50 -2.16
CA PHE A 25 3.89 10.42 -2.23
C PHE A 25 4.87 10.04 -3.34
N VAL A 26 5.30 8.78 -3.40
CA VAL A 26 6.23 8.34 -4.45
C VAL A 26 5.59 8.47 -5.83
N ALA A 27 4.36 8.01 -6.01
CA ALA A 27 3.69 8.07 -7.31
C ALA A 27 3.45 9.51 -7.81
N LEU A 28 3.07 10.42 -6.92
CA LEU A 28 2.61 11.76 -7.31
C LEU A 28 3.70 12.84 -7.20
N ALA A 29 4.63 12.71 -6.24
CA ALA A 29 5.65 13.71 -5.99
C ALA A 29 7.05 13.29 -6.47
N VAL A 30 7.35 11.99 -6.54
CA VAL A 30 8.70 11.49 -6.89
C VAL A 30 8.80 11.03 -8.34
N VAL A 31 7.84 10.23 -8.81
CA VAL A 31 7.86 9.68 -10.17
C VAL A 31 7.87 10.78 -11.26
N PRO A 32 7.04 11.84 -11.21
CA PRO A 32 7.06 12.86 -12.26
C PRO A 32 8.44 13.53 -12.46
N PRO A 33 9.09 14.12 -11.44
CA PRO A 33 10.43 14.67 -11.60
C PRO A 33 11.49 13.61 -11.95
N ALA A 34 11.38 12.37 -11.46
CA ALA A 34 12.27 11.28 -11.87
C ALA A 34 12.19 10.98 -13.38
N THR A 35 10.99 10.98 -13.98
CA THR A 35 10.84 10.78 -15.44
C THR A 35 11.41 11.92 -16.29
N ARG A 36 11.55 13.11 -15.71
CA ARG A 36 12.22 14.27 -16.34
C ARG A 36 13.73 14.26 -16.12
N GLY A 37 14.22 13.45 -15.17
CA GLY A 37 15.63 13.41 -14.77
C GLY A 37 16.02 14.51 -13.80
N ASP A 38 15.05 15.06 -13.06
CA ASP A 38 15.28 16.14 -12.08
C ASP A 38 15.77 15.59 -10.72
N ILE A 39 15.74 14.26 -10.53
CA ILE A 39 16.20 13.56 -9.33
C ILE A 39 17.41 12.70 -9.69
N GLY A 40 18.50 12.84 -8.93
CA GLY A 40 19.70 12.02 -9.07
C GLY A 40 19.45 10.54 -8.71
N GLY A 41 20.21 9.63 -9.34
CA GLY A 41 20.02 8.19 -9.20
C GLY A 41 20.06 7.68 -7.76
N ASP A 42 21.06 8.09 -6.99
CA ASP A 42 21.23 7.64 -5.60
C ASP A 42 20.05 8.08 -4.71
N ALA A 43 19.58 9.31 -4.89
CA ALA A 43 18.43 9.82 -4.14
C ALA A 43 17.15 9.05 -4.51
N LEU A 44 16.96 8.78 -5.80
CA LEU A 44 15.81 8.03 -6.29
C LEU A 44 15.84 6.58 -5.78
N ALA A 45 17.01 5.92 -5.82
CA ALA A 45 17.20 4.58 -5.29
C ALA A 45 16.97 4.50 -3.78
N ALA A 46 17.45 5.49 -3.02
CA ALA A 46 17.21 5.55 -1.58
C ALA A 46 15.72 5.67 -1.24
N VAL A 47 14.98 6.53 -1.94
CA VAL A 47 13.53 6.71 -1.75
C VAL A 47 12.75 5.45 -2.11
N VAL A 48 13.01 4.87 -3.28
CA VAL A 48 12.30 3.69 -3.77
C VAL A 48 12.67 2.44 -2.97
N GLY A 49 13.94 2.28 -2.62
CA GLY A 49 14.40 1.23 -1.70
C GLY A 49 13.72 1.33 -0.33
N ARG A 50 13.53 2.55 0.20
CA ARG A 50 12.78 2.77 1.43
C ARG A 50 11.31 2.41 1.28
N LEU A 51 10.65 2.80 0.18
CA LEU A 51 9.27 2.41 -0.08
C LEU A 51 9.12 0.89 -0.12
N ARG A 52 10.04 0.18 -0.76
CA ARG A 52 10.06 -1.28 -0.82
C ARG A 52 10.20 -1.91 0.56
N TRP A 53 11.11 -1.39 1.38
CA TRP A 53 11.27 -1.84 2.77
C TRP A 53 10.02 -1.58 3.61
N ILE A 54 9.42 -0.38 3.52
CA ILE A 54 8.16 -0.04 4.20
C ILE A 54 7.05 -0.99 3.76
N THR A 55 6.94 -1.28 2.46
CA THR A 55 5.92 -2.17 1.90
C THR A 55 6.02 -3.58 2.49
N ARG A 56 7.23 -4.12 2.64
CA ARG A 56 7.45 -5.47 3.19
C ARG A 56 7.14 -5.55 4.67
N ILE A 57 7.60 -4.58 5.47
CA ILE A 57 7.33 -4.58 6.90
C ILE A 57 5.84 -4.29 7.17
N ALA A 58 5.21 -3.43 6.37
CA ALA A 58 3.78 -3.18 6.43
C ALA A 58 2.96 -4.43 6.09
N ALA A 59 3.40 -5.24 5.11
CA ALA A 59 2.73 -6.50 4.79
C ALA A 59 2.68 -7.45 5.99
N LEU A 60 3.78 -7.57 6.75
CA LEU A 60 3.79 -8.35 7.99
C LEU A 60 2.87 -7.75 9.06
N ALA A 61 2.91 -6.42 9.21
CA ALA A 61 2.05 -5.72 10.15
C ALA A 61 0.56 -5.90 9.82
N PHE A 62 0.17 -5.83 8.54
CA PHE A 62 -1.20 -6.04 8.09
C PHE A 62 -1.66 -7.48 8.24
N LEU A 63 -0.82 -8.47 7.96
CA LEU A 63 -1.15 -9.87 8.21
C LEU A 63 -1.41 -10.13 9.69
N ALA A 64 -0.54 -9.64 10.58
CA ALA A 64 -0.70 -9.81 12.01
C ALA A 64 -1.94 -9.09 12.55
N SER A 65 -2.04 -7.77 12.30
CA SER A 65 -3.11 -6.94 12.85
C SER A 65 -4.45 -7.14 12.14
N GLY A 66 -4.45 -7.19 10.82
CA GLY A 66 -5.64 -7.44 10.00
C GLY A 66 -6.15 -8.87 10.17
N GLY A 67 -5.26 -9.85 10.26
CA GLY A 67 -5.62 -11.23 10.59
C GLY A 67 -6.26 -11.36 11.97
N HIS A 68 -5.69 -10.71 12.99
CA HIS A 68 -6.29 -10.65 14.34
C HIS A 68 -7.69 -10.03 14.30
N MET A 69 -7.85 -8.85 13.66
CA MET A 69 -9.15 -8.19 13.57
C MET A 69 -10.16 -9.01 12.78
N ALA A 70 -9.79 -9.60 11.64
CA ALA A 70 -10.68 -10.44 10.86
C ALA A 70 -11.10 -11.69 11.64
N GLY A 71 -10.17 -12.38 12.29
CA GLY A 71 -10.43 -13.60 13.06
C GLY A 71 -11.21 -13.38 14.35
N THR A 72 -11.25 -12.16 14.89
CA THR A 72 -12.00 -11.81 16.10
C THR A 72 -13.35 -11.18 15.81
N LEU A 73 -13.50 -10.49 14.68
CA LEU A 73 -14.72 -9.76 14.32
C LEU A 73 -15.62 -10.52 13.35
N TYR A 74 -15.10 -11.50 12.61
CA TYR A 74 -15.86 -12.20 11.57
C TYR A 74 -15.75 -13.72 11.68
N THR A 75 -16.88 -14.38 11.44
CA THR A 75 -16.92 -15.78 10.99
C THR A 75 -16.79 -15.85 9.48
N VAL A 76 -16.51 -17.04 8.91
CA VAL A 76 -16.50 -17.25 7.45
C VAL A 76 -17.81 -16.76 6.82
N GLU A 77 -18.95 -17.15 7.38
CA GLU A 77 -20.27 -16.77 6.89
C GLU A 77 -20.48 -15.26 6.89
N THR A 78 -20.14 -14.57 7.98
CA THR A 78 -20.29 -13.11 8.04
C THR A 78 -19.29 -12.37 7.14
N LEU A 79 -18.08 -12.91 6.94
CA LEU A 79 -17.06 -12.33 6.07
C LEU A 79 -17.45 -12.42 4.59
N THR A 80 -18.04 -13.55 4.18
CA THR A 80 -18.42 -13.79 2.78
C THR A 80 -19.88 -13.48 2.46
N GLY A 81 -20.72 -13.24 3.48
CA GLY A 81 -22.17 -13.08 3.32
C GLY A 81 -22.72 -11.70 3.65
N THR A 82 -21.90 -10.76 4.11
CA THR A 82 -22.36 -9.41 4.51
C THR A 82 -21.63 -8.29 3.75
N GLY A 83 -22.29 -7.13 3.63
CA GLY A 83 -21.69 -5.95 3.01
C GLY A 83 -20.38 -5.52 3.67
N ARG A 84 -20.36 -5.48 5.02
CA ARG A 84 -19.12 -5.21 5.77
C ARG A 84 -18.03 -6.25 5.52
N GLY A 85 -18.39 -7.54 5.44
CA GLY A 85 -17.44 -8.61 5.11
C GLY A 85 -16.83 -8.44 3.71
N HIS A 86 -17.65 -8.12 2.71
CA HIS A 86 -17.18 -7.84 1.35
C HIS A 86 -16.25 -6.63 1.25
N LEU A 87 -16.44 -5.60 2.08
CA LEU A 87 -15.48 -4.49 2.17
C LEU A 87 -14.13 -4.94 2.72
N VAL A 88 -14.09 -5.83 3.71
CA VAL A 88 -12.83 -6.42 4.22
C VAL A 88 -12.14 -7.24 3.13
N LEU A 89 -12.89 -8.07 2.40
CA LEU A 89 -12.33 -8.86 1.29
C LEU A 89 -11.80 -7.97 0.15
N THR A 90 -12.51 -6.88 -0.15
CA THR A 90 -12.09 -5.87 -1.12
C THR A 90 -10.81 -5.18 -0.66
N MET A 91 -10.74 -4.78 0.61
CA MET A 91 -9.54 -4.20 1.22
C MET A 91 -8.33 -5.15 1.11
N LEU A 92 -8.52 -6.44 1.38
CA LEU A 92 -7.49 -7.47 1.25
C LEU A 92 -7.00 -7.59 -0.20
N ALA A 93 -7.91 -7.66 -1.17
CA ALA A 93 -7.58 -7.74 -2.59
C ALA A 93 -6.82 -6.50 -3.07
N LEU A 94 -7.31 -5.30 -2.73
CA LEU A 94 -6.67 -4.04 -3.06
C LEU A 94 -5.27 -3.95 -2.46
N TRP A 95 -5.11 -4.26 -1.17
CA TRP A 95 -3.81 -4.28 -0.50
C TRP A 95 -2.82 -5.20 -1.24
N PHE A 96 -3.24 -6.41 -1.58
CA PHE A 96 -2.39 -7.39 -2.28
C PHE A 96 -1.96 -6.88 -3.67
N VAL A 97 -2.90 -6.38 -4.47
CA VAL A 97 -2.61 -5.85 -5.81
C VAL A 97 -1.69 -4.64 -5.75
N ILE A 98 -1.97 -3.67 -4.87
CA ILE A 98 -1.12 -2.48 -4.68
C ILE A 98 0.30 -2.89 -4.26
N THR A 99 0.43 -3.84 -3.32
CA THR A 99 1.72 -4.37 -2.87
C THR A 99 2.51 -4.96 -4.05
N GLY A 100 1.86 -5.78 -4.88
CA GLY A 100 2.48 -6.34 -6.07
C GLY A 100 2.93 -5.28 -7.08
N LEU A 101 2.07 -4.29 -7.36
CA LEU A 101 2.40 -3.17 -8.25
C LEU A 101 3.60 -2.38 -7.73
N VAL A 102 3.66 -2.10 -6.43
CA VAL A 102 4.77 -1.36 -5.80
C VAL A 102 6.07 -2.15 -5.87
N GLU A 103 6.07 -3.45 -5.61
CA GLU A 103 7.28 -4.30 -5.72
C GLU A 103 7.78 -4.37 -7.18
N VAL A 104 6.88 -4.53 -8.16
CA VAL A 104 7.24 -4.54 -9.59
C VAL A 104 7.79 -3.18 -10.03
N ALA A 105 7.13 -2.09 -9.68
CA ALA A 105 7.55 -0.74 -10.03
C ALA A 105 8.93 -0.41 -9.41
N SER A 106 9.11 -0.75 -8.14
CA SER A 106 10.34 -0.52 -7.40
C SER A 106 11.50 -1.34 -7.98
N GLY A 107 11.26 -2.61 -8.32
CA GLY A 107 12.26 -3.46 -8.97
C GLY A 107 12.73 -2.88 -10.30
N LYS A 108 11.79 -2.57 -11.21
CA LYS A 108 12.09 -1.96 -12.51
C LYS A 108 12.92 -0.69 -12.40
N LEU A 109 12.60 0.15 -11.42
CA LEU A 109 13.31 1.40 -11.23
C LEU A 109 14.74 1.17 -10.70
N LEU A 110 14.89 0.32 -9.68
CA LEU A 110 16.19 0.05 -9.05
C LEU A 110 17.16 -0.65 -10.02
N ASP A 111 16.68 -1.66 -10.76
CA ASP A 111 17.47 -2.35 -11.78
C ASP A 111 18.01 -1.36 -12.84
N GLY A 112 17.19 -0.35 -13.14
CA GLY A 112 17.55 0.74 -14.04
C GLY A 112 18.62 1.67 -13.51
N VAL A 113 18.53 2.05 -12.23
CA VAL A 113 19.53 2.88 -11.55
C VAL A 113 20.89 2.17 -11.53
N ASP A 114 20.90 0.87 -11.24
CA ASP A 114 22.13 0.05 -11.24
C ASP A 114 22.78 -0.03 -12.63
N ALA A 115 21.97 0.06 -13.69
CA ALA A 115 22.44 0.14 -15.07
C ALA A 115 22.85 1.57 -15.51
N GLY A 116 22.88 2.55 -14.61
CA GLY A 116 23.21 3.96 -14.90
C GLY A 116 22.12 4.72 -15.67
N LYS A 117 20.89 4.20 -15.72
CA LYS A 117 19.76 4.80 -16.45
C LYS A 117 18.72 5.34 -15.46
N LEU A 118 18.29 6.59 -15.63
CA LEU A 118 17.30 7.21 -14.75
C LEU A 118 15.94 7.43 -15.40
N ARG A 119 15.93 7.93 -16.64
CA ARG A 119 14.69 8.38 -17.31
C ARG A 119 13.84 7.22 -17.83
N GLU A 120 14.46 6.28 -18.54
CA GLU A 120 13.78 5.10 -19.11
C GLU A 120 13.17 4.21 -18.01
N PRO A 121 13.91 3.80 -16.96
CA PRO A 121 13.36 2.99 -15.88
C PRO A 121 12.22 3.67 -15.11
N ALA A 122 12.33 4.98 -14.87
CA ALA A 122 11.25 5.75 -14.25
C ALA A 122 9.99 5.79 -15.13
N ARG A 123 10.13 5.84 -16.46
CA ARG A 123 9.00 5.79 -17.40
C ARG A 123 8.34 4.42 -17.42
N ASP A 124 9.12 3.35 -17.35
CA ASP A 124 8.62 1.97 -17.33
C ASP A 124 7.94 1.61 -16.01
N ALA A 125 8.44 2.14 -14.89
CA ALA A 125 7.85 1.95 -13.56
C ALA A 125 6.59 2.82 -13.34
N LYS A 126 6.49 3.97 -14.02
CA LYS A 126 5.39 4.93 -13.89
C LYS A 126 3.98 4.32 -13.94
N PRO A 127 3.59 3.51 -14.94
CA PRO A 127 2.23 2.98 -15.00
C PRO A 127 1.87 2.13 -13.76
N PHE A 128 2.83 1.39 -13.21
CA PHE A 128 2.62 0.57 -12.01
C PHE A 128 2.46 1.43 -10.76
N PHE A 129 3.29 2.45 -10.56
CA PHE A 129 3.12 3.39 -9.45
C PHE A 129 1.81 4.16 -9.52
N TYR A 130 1.38 4.57 -10.72
CA TYR A 130 0.12 5.27 -10.92
C TYR A 130 -1.10 4.35 -10.70
N GLY A 131 -1.02 3.10 -11.16
CA GLY A 131 -2.02 2.08 -10.85
C GLY A 131 -2.13 1.84 -9.34
N ALA A 132 -0.99 1.69 -8.65
CA ALA A 132 -0.93 1.56 -7.20
C ALA A 132 -1.54 2.76 -6.48
N ALA A 133 -1.28 3.99 -6.95
CA ALA A 133 -1.86 5.21 -6.40
C ALA A 133 -3.37 5.28 -6.63
N GLY A 134 -3.87 4.94 -7.82
CA GLY A 134 -5.30 4.90 -8.10
C GLY A 134 -6.04 3.89 -7.21
N LEU A 135 -5.50 2.67 -7.09
CA LEU A 135 -6.04 1.65 -6.20
C LEU A 135 -5.94 2.04 -4.71
N SER A 136 -4.91 2.79 -4.33
CA SER A 136 -4.76 3.33 -2.97
C SER A 136 -5.90 4.28 -2.59
N VAL A 137 -6.41 5.07 -3.54
CA VAL A 137 -7.63 5.88 -3.31
C VAL A 137 -8.83 4.97 -3.03
N GLY A 138 -9.00 3.90 -3.82
CA GLY A 138 -10.05 2.91 -3.56
C GLY A 138 -9.92 2.23 -2.20
N LEU A 139 -8.68 1.93 -1.76
CA LEU A 139 -8.40 1.36 -0.45
C LEU A 139 -8.80 2.32 0.69
N ILE A 140 -8.47 3.61 0.56
CA ILE A 140 -8.86 4.65 1.52
C ILE A 140 -10.40 4.77 1.59
N LEU A 141 -11.09 4.77 0.45
CA LEU A 141 -12.56 4.81 0.41
C LEU A 141 -13.16 3.58 1.09
N THR A 142 -12.61 2.39 0.82
CA THR A 142 -13.04 1.14 1.46
C THR A 142 -12.85 1.20 2.98
N ALA A 143 -11.72 1.74 3.45
CA ALA A 143 -11.46 1.96 4.86
C ALA A 143 -12.46 2.94 5.50
N GLY A 144 -12.75 4.05 4.82
CA GLY A 144 -13.72 5.04 5.27
C GLY A 144 -15.13 4.46 5.41
N LEU A 145 -15.56 3.63 4.45
CA LEU A 145 -16.85 2.92 4.53
C LEU A 145 -16.89 1.92 5.69
N LEU A 146 -15.80 1.20 5.95
CA LEU A 146 -15.71 0.28 7.10
C LEU A 146 -15.75 1.01 8.45
N ALA A 147 -15.16 2.20 8.51
CA ALA A 147 -15.14 3.08 9.68
C ALA A 147 -16.46 3.84 9.88
N ASN A 148 -17.40 3.79 8.93
CA ASN A 148 -18.66 4.52 9.01
C ASN A 148 -19.53 4.02 10.19
N PRO A 149 -19.83 4.89 11.19
CA PRO A 149 -20.65 4.50 12.34
C PRO A 149 -22.12 4.26 11.99
N THR A 150 -22.62 4.76 10.86
CA THR A 150 -24.02 4.56 10.43
C THR A 150 -24.22 3.30 9.57
N GLY A 151 -23.16 2.51 9.35
CA GLY A 151 -23.21 1.24 8.62
C GLY A 151 -23.33 1.36 7.09
N VAL A 152 -23.22 0.19 6.45
CA VAL A 152 -23.74 -0.15 5.12
C VAL A 152 -24.61 -1.39 5.31
#